data_AF-A0A7C2XP69-F1
#
_entry.id   AF-A0A7C2XP69-F1
#
_cell.length_a   1.000
_cell.length_b   1.000
_cell.length_c   1.000
_cell.angle_alpha   90.00
_cell.angle_beta   90.00
_cell.angle_gamma   90.00
#
_symmetry.space_group_name_H-M   'P 1'
#
loop_
_entity.id
_entity.type
_entity.pdbx_description
1 polymer ?
#
loop_
_entity_poly.entity_id
_entity_poly.type
_entity_poly.pdbx_seq_one_letter_code
_entity_poly.pdbx_strand_id
1 'polypeptide(L)' 'MVKKGQIEEIFSKARFADKTSTYKVFFRDFDTIREVPLLDFIIESNNFETIPITRIELIKKDDKILFEKSKLEVN' A
#
# COMPACT_ATOMS: atom_id res chain seq x y z
N MET A 1 6.98 -4.72 -14.03
CA MET A 1 7.62 -3.42 -13.73
C MET A 1 6.62 -2.28 -13.50
N VAL A 2 5.38 -2.33 -14.04
CA VAL A 2 4.41 -1.20 -13.98
C VAL A 2 3.84 -0.91 -12.57
N LYS A 3 3.64 -1.94 -11.73
CA LYS A 3 2.97 -1.78 -10.42
C LYS A 3 3.84 -1.17 -9.31
N LYS A 4 5.16 -1.32 -9.38
CA LYS A 4 6.08 -0.79 -8.34
C LYS A 4 6.15 0.74 -8.39
N GLY A 5 6.31 1.31 -9.58
CA GLY A 5 6.35 2.77 -9.75
C GLY A 5 5.06 3.47 -9.34
N GLN A 6 3.89 2.87 -9.57
CA GLN A 6 2.61 3.41 -9.10
C GLN A 6 2.53 3.48 -7.57
N ILE A 7 2.99 2.43 -6.87
CA ILE A 7 3.00 2.43 -5.41
C ILE A 7 3.99 3.47 -4.88
N GLU A 8 5.19 3.55 -5.45
CA GLU A 8 6.18 4.57 -5.07
C GLU A 8 5.64 6.00 -5.26
N GLU A 9 4.91 6.27 -6.34
CA GLU A 9 4.26 7.57 -6.57
C GLU A 9 3.17 7.88 -5.52
N ILE A 10 2.33 6.90 -5.18
CA ILE A 10 1.30 7.05 -4.14
C ILE A 10 1.94 7.38 -2.80
N PHE A 11 3.00 6.66 -2.42
CA PHE A 11 3.72 6.90 -1.17
C PHE A 11 4.42 8.26 -1.15
N SER A 12 4.99 8.69 -2.27
CA SER A 12 5.56 10.04 -2.41
C SER A 12 4.48 11.12 -2.19
N LYS A 13 3.35 11.02 -2.88
CA LYS A 13 2.23 11.97 -2.73
C LYS A 13 1.70 12.00 -1.31
N ALA A 14 1.53 10.84 -0.68
CA ALA A 14 1.05 10.74 0.69
C ALA A 14 2.01 11.42 1.69
N ARG A 15 3.34 11.31 1.49
CA ARG A 15 4.34 11.93 2.38
C ARG A 15 4.41 13.46 2.25
N PHE A 16 4.26 14.00 1.04
CA PHE A 16 4.61 15.40 0.77
C PHE A 16 3.44 16.33 0.45
N ALA A 17 2.30 15.81 -0.02
CA ALA A 17 1.24 16.64 -0.61
C ALA A 17 -0.11 16.55 0.10
N ASP A 18 -0.38 15.48 0.84
CA ASP A 18 -1.69 15.20 1.42
C ASP A 18 -1.62 14.94 2.93
N LYS A 19 -2.77 15.02 3.60
CA LYS A 19 -2.90 14.53 4.98
C LYS A 19 -2.68 13.01 4.96
N THR A 20 -1.49 12.57 5.38
CA THR A 20 -1.10 11.14 5.51
C THR A 20 -2.16 10.27 6.18
N SER A 21 -2.94 10.83 7.11
CA SER A 21 -4.02 10.16 7.83
C SER A 21 -5.19 9.68 6.96
N THR A 22 -5.35 10.20 5.73
CA THR A 22 -6.44 9.77 4.82
C THR A 22 -6.07 8.54 4.00
N TYR A 23 -4.81 8.11 4.04
CA TYR A 23 -4.34 6.95 3.29
C TYR A 23 -4.37 5.68 4.14
N LYS A 24 -4.86 4.60 3.55
CA LYS A 24 -4.90 3.27 4.13
C LYS A 24 -4.25 2.25 3.21
N VAL A 25 -3.42 1.40 3.78
CA VAL A 25 -2.73 0.31 3.10
C VAL A 25 -3.28 -1.02 3.60
N PHE A 26 -3.67 -1.86 2.65
CA PHE A 26 -4.09 -3.23 2.88
C PHE A 26 -2.98 -4.14 2.38
N PHE A 27 -2.41 -4.93 3.28
CA PHE A 27 -1.30 -5.82 2.94
C PHE A 27 -1.49 -7.20 3.56
N ARG A 28 -0.87 -8.20 2.94
CA ARG A 28 -0.88 -9.57 3.45
C ARG A 28 0.17 -9.74 4.54
N ASP A 29 -0.30 -9.99 5.75
CA ASP A 29 0.49 -10.36 6.92
C ASP A 29 0.19 -11.82 7.27
N PHE A 30 1.17 -12.70 7.04
CA PHE A 30 0.97 -14.16 7.03
C PHE A 30 -0.25 -14.58 6.20
N ASP A 31 -1.29 -15.12 6.84
CA ASP A 31 -2.54 -15.59 6.23
C ASP A 31 -3.69 -14.57 6.33
N THR A 32 -3.42 -13.36 6.82
CA THR A 32 -4.42 -12.32 7.04
C THR A 32 -4.15 -11.08 6.18
N ILE A 33 -5.20 -10.33 5.87
CA ILE A 33 -5.08 -8.98 5.30
C ILE A 33 -5.23 -8.00 6.45
N ARG A 34 -4.19 -7.20 6.69
CA ARG A 34 -4.21 -6.11 7.67
C ARG A 34 -4.46 -4.79 6.96
N GLU A 35 -5.28 -3.96 7.58
CA GLU A 35 -5.51 -2.57 7.22
C GLU A 35 -4.78 -1.68 8.22
N VAL A 36 -3.93 -0.79 7.73
CA VAL A 36 -3.22 0.20 8.55
C VAL A 36 -3.15 1.55 7.82
N PRO A 37 -3.00 2.68 8.54
CA PRO A 37 -2.60 3.93 7.93
C PRO A 37 -1.30 3.79 7.14
N LEU A 38 -1.15 4.56 6.06
CA LEU A 38 0.05 4.47 5.21
C LEU A 38 1.34 4.78 5.98
N LEU A 39 1.29 5.73 6.93
CA LEU A 39 2.46 6.07 7.74
C LEU A 39 2.86 4.91 8.66
N ASP A 40 1.89 4.25 9.29
CA ASP A 40 2.13 3.09 10.15
C ASP A 40 2.70 1.94 9.32
N PHE A 41 2.21 1.72 8.10
CA PHE A 41 2.80 0.75 7.18
C PHE A 41 4.28 1.03 6.87
N ILE A 42 4.66 2.29 6.64
CA ILE A 42 6.06 2.65 6.38
C ILE A 42 6.96 2.28 7.56
N ILE A 43 6.48 2.52 8.78
CA ILE A 43 7.20 2.24 10.01
C ILE A 43 7.29 0.72 10.23
N GLU A 44 6.16 0.00 10.16
CA GLU A 44 6.11 -1.46 10.31
C GLU A 44 6.94 -2.20 9.25
N SER A 45 6.91 -1.72 8.00
CA SER A 45 7.66 -2.29 6.89
C SER A 45 9.14 -1.90 6.86
N ASN A 46 9.58 -1.02 7.76
CA ASN A 46 10.91 -0.40 7.74
C ASN A 46 11.29 0.07 6.33
N ASN A 47 10.49 0.97 5.73
CA ASN A 47 10.65 1.38 4.32
C ASN A 47 10.76 0.21 3.33
N PHE A 48 9.89 -0.79 3.50
CA PHE A 48 9.81 -2.01 2.68
C PHE A 48 10.95 -3.03 2.86
N GLU A 49 11.85 -2.86 3.84
CA GLU A 49 12.90 -3.82 4.14
C GLU A 49 12.36 -5.09 4.81
N THR A 50 11.37 -4.96 5.70
CA THR A 50 10.76 -6.10 6.42
C THR A 50 9.50 -6.60 5.72
N ILE A 51 8.67 -5.71 5.19
CA ILE A 51 7.44 -6.03 4.46
C ILE A 51 7.55 -5.51 3.02
N PRO A 52 7.80 -6.37 2.03
CA PRO A 52 8.04 -5.91 0.67
C PRO A 52 6.75 -5.38 0.02
N ILE A 53 6.90 -4.43 -0.90
CA ILE A 53 5.82 -3.82 -1.70
C ILE A 53 4.89 -4.86 -2.34
N THR A 54 5.42 -6.05 -2.67
CA THR A 54 4.67 -7.16 -3.27
C THR A 54 3.55 -7.71 -2.37
N ARG A 55 3.60 -7.45 -1.06
CA ARG A 55 2.58 -7.84 -0.07
C ARG A 55 1.40 -6.86 -0.03
N ILE A 56 1.52 -5.68 -0.64
CA ILE A 56 0.42 -4.71 -0.70
C ILE A 56 -0.62 -5.23 -1.69
N GLU A 57 -1.85 -5.38 -1.21
CA GLU A 57 -3.00 -5.85 -2.00
C GLU A 57 -3.85 -4.67 -2.46
N LEU A 58 -3.96 -3.60 -1.67
CA LEU A 58 -4.83 -2.46 -1.96
C LEU A 58 -4.33 -1.20 -1.23
N ILE A 59 -4.44 -0.04 -1.88
CA ILE A 59 -4.21 1.27 -1.27
C ILE A 59 -5.44 2.14 -1.53
N LYS A 60 -5.99 2.71 -0.45
CA LYS A 60 -7.11 3.65 -0.50
C LYS A 60 -6.68 5.02 0.02
N LYS A 61 -7.33 6.06 -0.51
CA LYS A 61 -7.35 7.40 0.05
C LYS A 61 -8.81 7.77 0.26
N ASP A 62 -9.21 7.94 1.51
CA ASP A 62 -10.63 8.03 1.90
C ASP A 62 -11.41 6.84 1.29
N ASP A 63 -12.42 7.11 0.45
CA ASP A 63 -13.22 6.09 -0.24
C ASP A 63 -12.69 5.71 -1.64
N LYS A 64 -11.60 6.35 -2.10
CA LYS A 64 -11.05 6.13 -3.44
C LYS A 64 -9.94 5.08 -3.43
N ILE A 65 -10.08 4.07 -4.27
CA ILE A 65 -9.02 3.10 -4.55
C ILE A 65 -7.95 3.76 -5.44
N LEU A 66 -6.71 3.80 -4.96
CA LEU A 66 -5.55 4.33 -5.70
C LEU A 66 -4.69 3.23 -6.32
N PHE A 67 -4.69 2.05 -5.71
CA PHE A 67 -4.02 0.87 -6.21
C PHE A 67 -4.79 -0.35 -5.76
N GLU A 68 -4.98 -1.31 -6.65
CA GLU A 68 -5.44 -2.64 -6.32
C GLU A 68 -4.55 -3.63 -7.04
N LYS A 69 -4.03 -4.60 -6.30
CA LYS A 69 -3.29 -5.71 -6.87
C LYS A 69 -4.30 -6.57 -7.60
N SER A 70 -4.31 -6.43 -8.93
CA SER A 70 -5.08 -7.34 -9.78
C SER A 70 -4.72 -8.78 -9.39
N LYS A 71 -5.68 -9.51 -8.83
CA LYS A 71 -5.60 -10.96 -8.78
C LYS A 71 -5.59 -11.39 -10.24
N LEU A 72 -4.46 -11.92 -10.71
CA LEU A 72 -4.51 -12.76 -11.90
C LEU A 72 -5.50 -13.88 -11.54
N GLU A 73 -6.69 -13.83 -12.11
CA GLU A 73 -7.56 -14.99 -12.21
C GLU A 73 -6.74 -16.05 -12.95
N VAL A 74 -6.15 -16.96 -12.20
CA VAL A 74 -5.66 -18.21 -12.75
C VAL A 74 -6.91 -19.05 -12.95
N ASN A 75 -7.49 -18.97 -14.16
CA ASN A 75 -8.36 -20.02 -14.68
C ASN A 75 -7.52 -21.26 -15.00
#